data_AF-A0A501WFE6-F1
#
_entry.id   AF-A0A501WFE6-F1
#
_cell.length_a   1.000
_cell.length_b   1.000
_cell.length_c   1.000
_cell.angle_alpha   90.00
_cell.angle_beta   90.00
_cell.angle_gamma   90.00
#
_symmetry.space_group_name_H-M   'P 1'
#
loop_
_entity.id
_entity.type
_entity.pdbx_description
1 polymer ?
#
loop_
_entity_poly.entity_id
_entity_poly.type
_entity_poly.pdbx_seq_one_letter_code
_entity_poly.pdbx_strand_id
1 'polypeptide(L)'
;MLNLSTWKIRSQIMVPIVVLAVAFVVLAYQAWHSNQRMAENTDRLTGKIAPSISLVLNADRDLYQALVALNAYSLAPAAGQLEDFNDNRDQARDRYLKALEGAQSAQVNTSGLDSKAFSAAFTSWHNKAQQAVPSCMEKYSISPGEQCSRL
;
A
#
# COMPACT_ATOMS: atom_id res chain seq x y z
N MET A 1 -24.83 44.56 27.90
CA MET A 1 -25.32 45.20 26.67
C MET A 1 -24.36 46.33 26.32
N LEU A 2 -23.67 46.28 25.18
CA LEU A 2 -22.81 47.37 24.75
C LEU A 2 -23.68 48.60 24.46
N ASN A 3 -23.53 49.69 25.23
CA ASN A 3 -24.32 50.89 25.05
C ASN A 3 -23.67 51.79 23.97
N LEU A 4 -24.11 51.61 22.72
CA LEU A 4 -23.56 52.27 21.53
C LEU A 4 -24.11 53.70 21.31
N SER A 5 -25.02 54.16 22.17
CA SER A 5 -25.77 55.42 22.01
C SER A 5 -24.90 56.69 22.13
N THR A 6 -23.75 56.61 22.80
CA THR A 6 -22.84 57.75 22.98
C THR A 6 -21.79 57.88 21.87
N TRP A 7 -21.82 56.98 20.87
CA TRP A 7 -20.82 56.95 19.79
C TRP A 7 -21.22 57.89 18.65
N LYS A 8 -20.24 58.63 18.10
CA LYS A 8 -20.45 59.45 16.90
C LYS A 8 -21.06 58.60 15.78
N ILE A 9 -22.07 59.12 15.07
CA ILE A 9 -22.82 58.44 13.98
C ILE A 9 -21.89 57.71 12.99
N ARG A 10 -20.74 58.30 12.65
CA ARG A 10 -19.73 57.68 11.78
C ARG A 10 -19.22 56.33 12.31
N SER A 11 -18.99 56.20 13.61
CA SER A 11 -18.53 54.95 14.24
C SER A 11 -19.62 53.88 14.27
N GLN A 12 -20.87 54.28 14.47
CA GLN A 12 -22.03 53.39 14.49
C GLN A 12 -22.25 52.66 13.15
N ILE A 13 -21.90 53.31 12.03
CA ILE A 13 -21.97 52.73 10.67
C ILE A 13 -20.67 51.98 10.30
N MET A 14 -19.50 52.46 10.75
CA MET A 14 -18.21 51.85 10.40
C MET A 14 -17.96 50.52 11.12
N VAL A 15 -18.40 50.36 12.36
CA VAL A 15 -18.23 49.13 13.13
C VAL A 15 -18.74 47.87 12.41
N PRO A 16 -20.00 47.80 11.94
CA PRO A 16 -20.49 46.59 11.26
C PRO A 16 -19.74 46.30 9.96
N ILE A 17 -19.29 47.34 9.22
CA ILE A 17 -18.50 47.17 8.00
C ILE A 17 -17.12 46.59 8.32
N VAL A 18 -16.43 47.11 9.34
CA VAL A 18 -15.13 46.60 9.77
C VAL A 18 -15.25 45.17 10.29
N VAL A 19 -16.30 44.85 11.05
CA VAL A 19 -16.57 43.48 11.52
C VAL A 19 -16.77 42.53 10.35
N LEU A 20 -17.55 42.91 9.34
CA LEU A 20 -17.73 42.11 8.12
C LEU A 20 -16.42 41.92 7.35
N ALA A 21 -15.62 42.99 7.19
CA ALA A 21 -14.33 42.91 6.52
C ALA A 21 -13.37 41.95 7.23
N VAL A 22 -13.29 42.01 8.58
CA VAL A 22 -12.49 41.09 9.38
C VAL A 22 -13.00 39.65 9.23
N ALA A 23 -14.32 39.44 9.23
CA ALA A 23 -14.91 38.12 9.02
C ALA A 23 -14.52 37.53 7.65
N PHE A 24 -14.53 38.33 6.58
CA PHE A 24 -14.08 37.90 5.26
C PHE A 24 -12.59 37.51 5.24
N VAL A 25 -11.72 38.31 5.89
CA VAL A 25 -10.29 37.99 5.99
C VAL A 25 -10.07 36.66 6.72
N VAL A 26 -10.79 36.44 7.82
CA VAL A 26 -10.71 35.19 8.60
C VAL A 26 -11.18 33.99 7.77
N LEU A 27 -12.27 34.13 7.01
CA LEU A 27 -12.76 33.07 6.11
C LEU A 27 -11.78 32.79 4.99
N ALA A 28 -11.22 33.82 4.35
CA ALA A 28 -10.22 33.67 3.30
C ALA A 28 -8.96 32.96 3.82
N TYR A 29 -8.50 33.31 5.03
CA TYR A 29 -7.37 32.65 5.68
C TYR A 29 -7.65 31.17 5.97
N GLN A 30 -8.85 30.85 6.50
CA GLN A 30 -9.25 29.46 6.74
C GLN A 30 -9.37 28.66 5.44
N ALA A 31 -9.98 29.24 4.40
CA ALA A 31 -10.11 28.62 3.09
C ALA A 31 -8.74 28.34 2.45
N TRP A 32 -7.81 29.30 2.54
CA TRP A 32 -6.43 29.10 2.09
C TRP A 32 -5.78 27.93 2.82
N HIS A 33 -5.82 27.92 4.15
CA HIS A 33 -5.19 26.85 4.94
C HIS A 33 -5.82 25.48 4.69
N SER A 34 -7.14 25.44 4.50
CA SER A 34 -7.86 24.21 4.17
C SER A 34 -7.47 23.68 2.79
N ASN A 35 -7.39 24.53 1.78
CA ASN A 35 -6.98 24.14 0.43
C ASN A 35 -5.57 23.57 0.37
N GLN A 36 -4.62 24.17 1.10
CA GLN A 36 -3.25 23.65 1.15
C GLN A 36 -3.20 22.24 1.75
N ARG A 37 -3.92 21.99 2.84
CA ARG A 37 -4.03 20.65 3.45
C ARG A 37 -4.74 19.65 2.53
N MET A 38 -5.74 20.09 1.77
CA MET A 38 -6.42 19.22 0.81
C MET A 38 -5.52 18.83 -0.35
N ALA A 39 -4.68 19.75 -0.84
CA ALA A 39 -3.67 19.46 -1.86
C ALA A 39 -2.66 18.42 -1.36
N GLU A 40 -2.08 18.64 -0.17
CA GLU A 40 -1.14 17.69 0.44
C GLU A 40 -1.75 16.30 0.66
N ASN A 41 -3.00 16.23 1.12
CA ASN A 41 -3.71 14.95 1.30
C ASN A 41 -4.00 14.25 -0.02
N THR A 42 -4.32 15.01 -1.07
CA THR A 42 -4.54 14.47 -2.42
C THR A 42 -3.25 13.91 -2.98
N ASP A 43 -2.14 14.63 -2.85
CA ASP A 43 -0.82 14.19 -3.30
C ASP A 43 -0.36 12.92 -2.57
N ARG A 44 -0.63 12.81 -1.25
CA ARG A 44 -0.38 11.58 -0.49
C ARG A 44 -1.25 10.42 -0.99
N LEU A 45 -2.53 10.66 -1.24
CA LEU A 45 -3.47 9.64 -1.69
C LEU A 45 -3.08 9.10 -3.07
N THR A 46 -2.85 9.98 -4.04
CA THR A 46 -2.56 9.61 -5.43
C THR A 46 -1.12 9.17 -5.63
N GLY A 47 -0.16 9.81 -4.94
CA GLY A 47 1.26 9.58 -5.13
C GLY A 47 1.84 8.43 -4.30
N LYS A 48 1.18 8.02 -3.22
CA LYS A 48 1.68 6.98 -2.31
C LYS A 48 0.65 5.89 -2.01
N ILE A 49 -0.53 6.27 -1.49
CA ILE A 49 -1.51 5.29 -1.00
C ILE A 49 -2.09 4.45 -2.14
N ALA A 50 -2.57 5.07 -3.22
CA ALA A 50 -3.15 4.33 -4.35
C ALA A 50 -2.12 3.39 -5.03
N PRO A 51 -0.86 3.82 -5.29
CA PRO A 51 0.20 2.91 -5.73
C PRO A 51 0.47 1.77 -4.75
N SER A 52 0.52 2.03 -3.44
CA SER A 52 0.68 0.98 -2.42
C SER A 52 -0.45 -0.04 -2.43
N ILE A 53 -1.70 0.39 -2.58
CA ILE A 53 -2.86 -0.52 -2.70
C ILE A 53 -2.70 -1.40 -3.95
N SER A 54 -2.31 -0.82 -5.08
CA SER A 54 -2.06 -1.57 -6.31
C SER A 54 -0.93 -2.60 -6.14
N LEU A 55 0.14 -2.24 -5.43
CA LEU A 55 1.25 -3.15 -5.14
C LEU A 55 0.81 -4.33 -4.26
N VAL A 56 0.02 -4.11 -3.20
CA VAL A 56 -0.53 -5.22 -2.38
C VAL A 56 -1.44 -6.12 -3.21
N LEU A 57 -2.32 -5.56 -4.04
CA LEU A 57 -3.22 -6.35 -4.86
C LEU A 57 -2.46 -7.21 -5.88
N ASN A 58 -1.43 -6.64 -6.50
CA ASN A 58 -0.56 -7.41 -7.38
C ASN A 58 0.18 -8.50 -6.62
N ALA A 59 0.69 -8.23 -5.42
CA ALA A 59 1.34 -9.23 -4.59
C ALA A 59 0.44 -10.42 -4.25
N ASP A 60 -0.84 -10.16 -3.94
CA ASP A 60 -1.84 -11.21 -3.70
C ASP A 60 -2.06 -12.07 -4.96
N ARG A 61 -2.23 -11.43 -6.12
CA ARG A 61 -2.37 -12.13 -7.41
C ARG A 61 -1.14 -13.01 -7.69
N ASP A 62 0.07 -12.49 -7.45
CA ASP A 62 1.29 -13.25 -7.73
C ASP A 62 1.44 -14.45 -6.76
N LEU A 63 1.04 -14.33 -5.48
CA LEU A 63 0.98 -15.47 -4.56
C LEU A 63 0.04 -16.57 -5.08
N TYR A 64 -1.13 -16.19 -5.59
CA TYR A 64 -2.05 -17.12 -6.22
C TYR A 64 -1.45 -17.77 -7.47
N GLN A 65 -0.79 -16.99 -8.33
CA GLN A 65 -0.13 -17.50 -9.53
C GLN A 65 1.01 -18.47 -9.19
N ALA A 66 1.79 -18.19 -8.14
CA ALA A 66 2.79 -19.12 -7.63
C ALA A 66 2.14 -20.45 -7.20
N LEU A 67 1.03 -20.39 -6.45
CA LEU A 67 0.30 -21.60 -6.05
C LEU A 67 -0.22 -22.40 -7.26
N VAL A 68 -0.77 -21.72 -8.27
CA VAL A 68 -1.24 -22.37 -9.51
C VAL A 68 -0.10 -23.05 -10.24
N ALA A 69 1.05 -22.38 -10.39
CA ALA A 69 2.22 -22.92 -11.04
C ALA A 69 2.77 -24.15 -10.29
N LEU A 70 2.84 -24.09 -8.96
CA LEU A 70 3.25 -25.23 -8.13
C LEU A 70 2.31 -26.43 -8.28
N ASN A 71 0.99 -26.20 -8.28
CA ASN A 71 0.01 -27.27 -8.50
C ASN A 71 0.12 -27.87 -9.91
N ALA A 72 0.33 -27.04 -10.92
CA ALA A 72 0.54 -27.50 -12.30
C ALA A 72 1.80 -28.37 -12.40
N TYR A 73 2.90 -27.94 -11.77
CA TYR A 73 4.13 -28.73 -11.65
C TYR A 73 3.86 -30.07 -10.94
N SER A 74 3.08 -30.07 -9.86
CA SER A 74 2.73 -31.31 -9.14
C SER A 74 1.90 -32.31 -9.94
N LEU A 75 1.13 -31.86 -10.94
CA LEU A 75 0.33 -32.71 -11.81
C LEU A 75 1.13 -33.24 -13.00
N ALA A 76 1.91 -32.38 -13.64
CA ALA A 76 2.73 -32.70 -14.80
C ALA A 76 4.02 -31.87 -14.76
N PRO A 77 5.10 -32.39 -14.14
CA PRO A 77 6.32 -31.63 -13.93
C PRO A 77 6.96 -31.16 -15.23
N ALA A 78 7.11 -29.84 -15.38
CA ALA A 78 7.87 -29.19 -16.43
C ALA A 78 8.66 -27.99 -15.87
N ALA A 79 9.83 -27.71 -16.43
CA ALA A 79 10.74 -26.68 -15.93
C ALA A 79 10.10 -25.28 -15.84
N GLY A 80 9.26 -24.91 -16.81
CA GLY A 80 8.61 -23.59 -16.84
C GLY A 80 7.67 -23.32 -15.67
N GLN A 81 7.00 -24.34 -15.11
CA GLN A 81 6.09 -24.13 -13.97
C GLN A 81 6.85 -23.86 -12.67
N LEU A 82 8.05 -24.44 -12.52
CA LEU A 82 8.89 -24.17 -11.35
C LEU A 82 9.52 -22.78 -11.43
N GLU A 83 9.90 -22.34 -12.64
CA GLU A 83 10.32 -20.96 -12.91
C GLU A 83 9.19 -19.97 -12.60
N ASP A 84 7.99 -20.21 -13.14
CA ASP A 84 6.80 -19.40 -12.85
C ASP A 84 6.49 -19.33 -11.34
N PHE A 85 6.63 -20.45 -10.61
CA PHE A 85 6.47 -20.45 -9.15
C PHE A 85 7.47 -19.51 -8.46
N ASN A 86 8.75 -19.61 -8.81
CA ASN A 86 9.83 -18.82 -8.22
C ASN A 86 9.66 -17.32 -8.53
N ASP A 87 9.37 -16.99 -9.78
CA ASP A 87 9.21 -15.61 -10.24
C ASP A 87 8.01 -14.94 -9.58
N ASN A 88 6.86 -15.61 -9.55
CA ASN A 88 5.66 -15.06 -8.92
C ASN A 88 5.82 -14.94 -7.40
N ARG A 89 6.49 -15.90 -6.75
CA ARG A 89 6.87 -15.80 -5.32
C ARG A 89 7.68 -14.52 -5.06
N ASP A 90 8.77 -14.32 -5.79
CA ASP A 90 9.69 -13.22 -5.51
C ASP A 90 9.05 -11.87 -5.83
N GLN A 91 8.28 -11.79 -6.93
CA GLN A 91 7.47 -10.63 -7.24
C GLN A 91 6.46 -10.30 -6.14
N ALA A 92 5.77 -11.30 -5.58
CA ALA A 92 4.81 -11.09 -4.51
C ALA A 92 5.47 -10.46 -3.27
N ARG A 93 6.60 -11.03 -2.83
CA ARG A 93 7.36 -10.53 -1.68
C ARG A 93 7.78 -9.08 -1.90
N ASP A 94 8.40 -8.81 -3.04
CA ASP A 94 8.96 -7.50 -3.34
C ASP A 94 7.86 -6.43 -3.46
N ARG A 95 6.73 -6.77 -4.07
CA ARG A 95 5.57 -5.87 -4.18
C ARG A 95 4.95 -5.58 -2.82
N TYR A 96 4.80 -6.59 -1.95
CA TYR A 96 4.31 -6.37 -0.59
C TYR A 96 5.23 -5.41 0.20
N LEU A 97 6.54 -5.65 0.17
CA LEU A 97 7.50 -4.82 0.92
C LEU A 97 7.48 -3.36 0.42
N LYS A 98 7.43 -3.15 -0.90
CA LYS A 98 7.28 -1.81 -1.50
C LYS A 98 5.95 -1.16 -1.11
N ALA A 99 4.88 -1.94 -1.03
CA ALA A 99 3.59 -1.40 -0.62
C ALA A 99 3.60 -0.92 0.83
N LEU A 100 4.21 -1.70 1.73
CA LEU A 100 4.38 -1.37 3.14
C LEU A 100 5.22 -0.10 3.31
N GLU A 101 6.35 0.01 2.60
CA GLU A 101 7.18 1.21 2.57
C GLU A 101 6.38 2.43 2.09
N GLY A 102 5.63 2.28 1.00
CA GLY A 102 4.78 3.36 0.47
C GLY A 102 3.71 3.80 1.47
N ALA A 103 3.07 2.87 2.17
CA ALA A 103 2.06 3.17 3.20
C ALA A 103 2.68 3.89 4.42
N GLN A 104 3.86 3.46 4.87
CA GLN A 104 4.61 4.12 5.95
C GLN A 104 5.03 5.54 5.55
N SER A 105 5.54 5.71 4.33
CA SER A 105 5.92 7.04 3.82
C SER A 105 4.72 7.99 3.67
N ALA A 106 3.54 7.43 3.41
CA ALA A 106 2.28 8.15 3.39
C ALA A 106 1.71 8.44 4.79
N GLN A 107 2.43 8.11 5.87
CA GLN A 107 2.00 8.23 7.27
C GLN A 107 0.66 7.54 7.55
N VAL A 108 0.38 6.44 6.85
CA VAL A 108 -0.73 5.54 7.19
C VAL A 108 -0.37 4.84 8.51
N ASN A 109 -1.36 4.62 9.36
CA ASN A 109 -1.14 3.84 10.56
C ASN A 109 -0.86 2.37 10.21
N THR A 110 0.42 1.97 10.26
CA THR A 110 0.88 0.60 9.98
C THR A 110 1.30 -0.15 11.24
N SER A 111 0.84 0.27 12.42
CA SER A 111 1.27 -0.34 13.71
C SER A 111 0.96 -1.83 13.84
N GLY A 112 0.03 -2.37 13.04
CA GLY A 112 -0.24 -3.81 12.92
C GLY A 112 0.51 -4.52 11.78
N LEU A 113 1.32 -3.81 10.99
CA LEU A 113 2.03 -4.35 9.84
C LEU A 113 3.53 -4.39 10.13
N ASP A 114 4.01 -5.57 10.51
CA ASP A 114 5.43 -5.82 10.74
C ASP A 114 6.05 -6.60 9.57
N SER A 115 7.00 -5.95 8.89
CA SER A 115 7.79 -6.56 7.81
C SER A 115 8.49 -7.85 8.24
N LYS A 116 8.89 -7.98 9.50
CA LYS A 116 9.52 -9.19 10.03
C LYS A 116 8.51 -10.32 10.20
N ALA A 117 7.35 -10.03 10.79
CA ALA A 117 6.25 -10.99 10.88
C ALA A 117 5.81 -11.49 9.50
N PHE A 118 5.67 -10.59 8.52
CA PHE A 118 5.41 -10.96 7.13
C PHE A 118 6.52 -11.87 6.58
N SER A 119 7.79 -11.46 6.69
CA SER A 119 8.91 -12.22 6.14
C SER A 119 9.03 -13.61 6.76
N ALA A 120 8.74 -13.74 8.05
CA ALA A 120 8.70 -15.02 8.75
C ALA A 120 7.57 -15.92 8.23
N ALA A 121 6.36 -15.38 8.09
CA ALA A 121 5.21 -16.11 7.54
C ALA A 121 5.46 -16.52 6.08
N PHE A 122 5.99 -15.61 5.27
CA PHE A 122 6.34 -15.84 3.87
C PHE A 122 7.39 -16.93 3.73
N THR A 123 8.46 -16.89 4.53
CA THR A 123 9.50 -17.93 4.56
C THR A 123 8.92 -19.28 4.99
N SER A 124 8.05 -19.30 6.01
CA SER A 124 7.39 -20.52 6.46
C SER A 124 6.51 -21.14 5.35
N TRP A 125 5.71 -20.32 4.67
CA TRP A 125 4.92 -20.75 3.51
C TRP A 125 5.81 -21.28 2.39
N HIS A 126 6.86 -20.55 2.04
CA HIS A 126 7.79 -20.95 0.98
C HIS A 126 8.46 -22.30 1.28
N ASN A 127 8.92 -22.52 2.50
CA ASN A 127 9.54 -23.78 2.90
C ASN A 127 8.55 -24.96 2.79
N LYS A 128 7.27 -24.75 3.12
CA LYS A 128 6.22 -25.77 2.93
C LYS A 128 5.93 -26.02 1.46
N ALA A 129 5.89 -24.96 0.64
CA ALA A 129 5.69 -25.06 -0.79
C ALA A 129 6.83 -25.86 -1.48
N GLN A 130 8.08 -25.63 -1.08
CA GLN A 130 9.23 -26.37 -1.60
C GLN A 130 9.19 -27.86 -1.23
N GLN A 131 8.65 -28.24 -0.07
CA GLN A 131 8.49 -29.66 0.29
C GLN A 131 7.51 -30.41 -0.61
N ALA A 132 6.61 -29.70 -1.30
CA ALA A 132 5.71 -30.31 -2.28
C ALA A 132 6.42 -30.68 -3.60
N VAL A 133 7.59 -30.12 -3.89
CA VAL A 133 8.32 -30.35 -5.15
C VAL A 133 8.98 -31.75 -5.19
N PRO A 134 9.76 -32.19 -4.17
CA PRO A 134 10.37 -33.52 -4.15
C PRO A 134 9.34 -34.67 -4.15
N SER A 135 8.22 -34.52 -3.41
CA SER A 135 7.18 -35.55 -3.34
C SER A 135 6.50 -35.82 -4.69
N CYS A 136 6.50 -34.83 -5.58
CA CYS A 136 6.01 -35.01 -6.95
C CYS A 136 7.02 -35.76 -7.83
N MET A 137 8.32 -35.50 -7.67
CA MET A 137 9.35 -36.22 -8.44
C MET A 137 9.39 -37.71 -8.10
N GLU A 138 9.25 -38.06 -6.81
CA GLU A 138 9.18 -39.45 -6.34
C GLU A 138 7.95 -40.18 -6.92
N LYS A 139 6.79 -39.52 -6.96
CA LYS A 139 5.54 -40.09 -7.46
C LYS A 139 5.55 -40.42 -8.95
N TYR A 140 6.32 -39.69 -9.77
CA TYR A 140 6.35 -39.86 -11.23
C TYR A 140 7.63 -40.50 -11.77
N SER A 141 8.51 -41.06 -10.92
CA SER A 141 9.74 -41.75 -11.34
C SER A 141 10.60 -40.95 -12.32
N ILE A 142 10.65 -39.62 -12.14
CA ILE A 142 11.44 -38.72 -12.99
C ILE A 142 12.90 -38.78 -12.55
N SER A 143 13.82 -39.05 -13.49
CA SER A 143 15.26 -39.17 -13.22
C SER A 143 15.84 -37.83 -12.71
N PRO A 144 16.71 -37.83 -11.67
CA PRO A 144 17.25 -36.61 -11.06
C PRO A 144 18.24 -35.81 -11.93
N GLY A 145 18.62 -36.34 -13.08
CA GLY A 145 19.80 -35.88 -13.82
C GLY A 145 19.50 -34.88 -14.92
N GLU A 146 19.19 -33.62 -14.57
CA GLU A 146 19.61 -32.41 -15.32
C GLU A 146 19.00 -31.11 -14.76
N GLN A 147 17.91 -31.17 -13.99
CA GLN A 147 17.16 -29.96 -13.60
C GLN A 147 17.52 -29.41 -12.22
N CYS A 148 18.21 -30.16 -11.35
CA CYS A 148 18.66 -29.68 -10.03
C CYS A 148 20.02 -28.95 -10.06
N SER A 149 20.69 -28.83 -11.20
CA SER A 149 22.02 -28.18 -11.30
C SER A 149 21.98 -26.68 -11.61
N ARG A 150 20.79 -26.07 -11.64
CA ARG A 150 20.59 -24.62 -11.81
C ARG A 150 19.66 -24.00 -10.76
N LEU A 151 19.76 -24.47 -9.52
CA LEU A 151 19.22 -23.79 -8.34
C LEU A 151 20.37 -23.15 -7.55
#